data_AF-A0A939D5L7-F1
#
_entry.id   AF-A0A939D5L7-F1
#
_cell.length_a   1.000
_cell.length_b   1.000
_cell.length_c   1.000
_cell.angle_alpha   90.00
_cell.angle_beta   90.00
_cell.angle_gamma   90.00
#
_symmetry.space_group_name_H-M   'P 1'
#
loop_
_entity.id
_entity.type
_entity.pdbx_description
1 polymer ?
#
loop_
_entity_poly.entity_id
_entity_poly.type
_entity_poly.pdbx_seq_one_letter_code
_entity_poly.pdbx_strand_id
1 'polypeptide(L)'
;MSRLLYENSVSYKGYLIIPFIFGKADNYEIYSYKLLSEIGHRNQFHKAENPAGIYGSGVINIINIAKEHIDQNSEFVHRGDSFKSRYIYRNNLIIIFQEGDKYFYDHYPPELLNNIAAPKLFKSEYECLNWIKQGFDGRHLRQRAI
;
A
#
# COMPACT_ATOMS: atom_id res chain seq x y z
N MET A 1 -4.82 -0.42 -16.93
CA MET A 1 -4.82 -0.64 -15.47
C MET A 1 -5.20 0.66 -14.80
N SER A 2 -6.16 0.61 -13.89
CA SER A 2 -6.58 1.75 -13.10
C SER A 2 -5.62 2.03 -11.95
N ARG A 3 -5.59 3.28 -11.49
CA ARG A 3 -4.81 3.71 -10.34
C ARG A 3 -5.32 3.05 -9.05
N LEU A 4 -4.41 2.61 -8.20
CA LEU A 4 -4.66 2.24 -6.81
C LEU A 4 -4.97 3.50 -5.99
N LEU A 5 -6.11 3.52 -5.30
CA LEU A 5 -6.60 4.67 -4.54
C LEU A 5 -6.03 4.62 -3.12
N TYR A 6 -4.72 4.86 -3.00
CA TYR A 6 -4.02 4.80 -1.71
C TYR A 6 -4.60 5.76 -0.66
N GLU A 7 -5.15 6.90 -1.09
CA GLU A 7 -5.84 7.86 -0.22
C GLU A 7 -7.09 7.30 0.46
N ASN A 8 -7.66 6.24 -0.10
CA ASN A 8 -8.79 5.53 0.46
C ASN A 8 -8.38 4.21 1.13
N SER A 9 -7.07 3.95 1.30
CA SER A 9 -6.60 2.71 1.91
C SER A 9 -6.86 2.64 3.42
N VAL A 10 -7.23 1.45 3.89
CA VAL A 10 -7.57 1.19 5.29
C VAL A 10 -6.74 0.04 5.83
N SER A 11 -6.07 0.26 6.96
CA SER A 11 -5.43 -0.80 7.72
C SER A 11 -6.49 -1.58 8.50
N TYR A 12 -6.48 -2.91 8.39
CA TYR A 12 -7.41 -3.79 9.07
C TYR A 12 -6.76 -5.15 9.34
N LYS A 13 -6.66 -5.55 10.62
CA LYS A 13 -6.15 -6.86 11.07
C LYS A 13 -4.83 -7.29 10.40
N GLY A 14 -3.85 -6.38 10.28
CA GLY A 14 -2.55 -6.68 9.67
C GLY A 14 -2.56 -6.69 8.14
N TYR A 15 -3.61 -6.17 7.50
CA TYR A 15 -3.70 -5.94 6.06
C TYR A 15 -3.93 -4.47 5.75
N LEU A 16 -3.35 -3.98 4.67
CA LEU A 16 -3.76 -2.73 4.03
C LEU A 16 -4.72 -3.07 2.88
N ILE A 17 -5.97 -2.65 3.03
CA ILE A 17 -7.00 -2.73 2.00
C ILE A 17 -6.84 -1.54 1.07
N ILE A 18 -6.60 -1.80 -0.22
CA ILE A 18 -6.28 -0.77 -1.22
C ILE A 18 -7.33 -0.83 -2.32
N PRO A 19 -8.34 0.06 -2.30
CA PRO A 19 -9.39 0.08 -3.31
C PRO A 19 -8.87 0.60 -4.66
N PHE A 20 -9.50 0.18 -5.75
CA PHE A 20 -9.28 0.71 -7.10
C PHE A 20 -10.54 0.56 -7.96
N ILE A 21 -10.62 1.34 -9.05
CA ILE A 21 -11.71 1.23 -10.02
C ILE A 21 -11.41 0.09 -10.98
N PHE A 22 -12.14 -1.03 -10.90
CA PHE A 22 -11.96 -2.15 -11.82
C PHE A 22 -12.43 -1.81 -13.24
N GLY A 23 -13.57 -1.14 -13.36
CA GLY A 23 -14.18 -0.81 -14.65
C GLY A 23 -15.33 0.18 -14.52
N LYS A 24 -16.04 0.42 -15.63
CA LYS A 24 -17.23 1.28 -15.68
C LYS A 24 -18.35 0.57 -16.44
N ALA A 25 -19.59 0.70 -15.95
CA ALA A 25 -20.80 0.23 -16.61
C ALA A 25 -21.88 1.31 -16.50
N ASP A 26 -22.47 1.73 -17.61
CA ASP A 26 -23.54 2.75 -17.67
C ASP A 26 -23.27 4.00 -16.81
N ASN A 27 -22.04 4.54 -16.89
CA ASN A 27 -21.50 5.66 -16.10
C ASN A 27 -21.25 5.41 -14.61
N TYR A 28 -21.51 4.21 -14.10
CA TYR A 28 -21.16 3.80 -12.74
C TYR A 28 -19.77 3.18 -12.70
N GLU A 29 -19.00 3.53 -11.67
CA GLU A 29 -17.70 2.93 -11.40
C GLU A 29 -17.88 1.62 -10.63
N ILE A 30 -17.19 0.58 -11.10
CA ILE A 30 -17.13 -0.72 -10.45
C ILE A 30 -15.82 -0.77 -9.67
N TYR A 31 -15.90 -1.02 -8.37
CA TYR A 31 -14.75 -1.02 -7.47
C TYR A 31 -14.29 -2.45 -7.17
N SER A 32 -12.97 -2.58 -7.02
CA SER A 32 -12.29 -3.78 -6.53
C SER A 32 -11.21 -3.37 -5.52
N TYR A 33 -10.47 -4.33 -4.98
CA TYR A 33 -9.45 -4.07 -3.97
C TYR A 33 -8.24 -4.99 -4.14
N LYS A 34 -7.10 -4.52 -3.65
CA LYS A 34 -5.92 -5.34 -3.39
C LYS A 34 -5.62 -5.37 -1.90
N LEU A 35 -4.95 -6.43 -1.46
CA LEU A 35 -4.47 -6.56 -0.10
C LEU A 35 -2.94 -6.51 -0.05
N LEU A 36 -2.39 -5.79 0.91
CA LEU A 36 -0.99 -5.88 1.31
C LEU A 36 -0.94 -6.43 2.74
N SER A 37 -0.32 -7.59 2.95
CA SER A 37 -0.18 -8.17 4.30
C SER A 37 1.11 -7.71 4.99
N GLU A 38 1.05 -7.45 6.29
CA GLU A 38 2.20 -7.05 7.12
C GLU A 38 3.28 -8.14 7.21
N ILE A 39 2.90 -9.41 7.08
CA ILE A 39 3.86 -10.54 7.10
C ILE A 39 4.38 -10.91 5.70
N GLY A 40 4.11 -10.06 4.70
CA GLY A 40 4.64 -10.21 3.35
C GLY A 40 4.19 -11.50 2.68
N HIS A 41 5.06 -12.07 1.85
CA HIS A 41 4.85 -13.32 1.10
C HIS A 41 4.51 -14.55 1.95
N ARG A 42 4.62 -14.48 3.29
CA ARG A 42 4.18 -15.56 4.19
C ARG A 42 2.67 -15.67 4.29
N ASN A 43 1.93 -14.66 3.84
CA ASN A 43 0.47 -14.67 3.80
C ASN A 43 -0.04 -14.82 2.37
N GLN A 44 -1.03 -15.71 2.17
CA GLN A 44 -1.64 -15.97 0.87
C GLN A 44 -2.32 -14.76 0.22
N PHE A 45 -2.73 -13.77 1.01
CA PHE A 45 -3.37 -12.55 0.53
C PHE A 45 -2.40 -11.40 0.30
N HIS A 46 -1.09 -11.58 0.50
CA HIS A 46 -0.13 -10.53 0.21
C HIS A 46 -0.06 -10.24 -1.29
N LYS A 47 -0.37 -9.00 -1.68
CA LYS A 47 -0.52 -8.51 -3.06
C LYS A 47 -1.66 -9.18 -3.84
N ALA A 48 -2.55 -9.90 -3.18
CA ALA A 48 -3.71 -10.51 -3.83
C ALA A 48 -4.68 -9.43 -4.32
N GLU A 49 -5.22 -9.64 -5.53
CA GLU A 49 -6.27 -8.82 -6.11
C GLU A 49 -7.61 -9.53 -5.94
N ASN A 50 -8.57 -8.85 -5.33
CA ASN A 50 -9.94 -9.31 -5.08
C ASN A 50 -10.05 -10.78 -4.64
N PRO A 51 -9.42 -11.20 -3.52
CA PRO A 51 -9.49 -12.58 -3.08
C PRO A 51 -10.92 -13.06 -2.73
N ALA A 52 -11.88 -12.15 -2.50
CA ALA A 52 -13.29 -12.51 -2.36
C ALA A 52 -14.01 -12.77 -3.70
N GLY A 53 -13.48 -12.26 -4.82
CA GLY A 53 -14.15 -12.32 -6.12
C GLY A 53 -15.40 -11.43 -6.24
N ILE A 54 -15.60 -10.49 -5.30
CA ILE A 54 -16.79 -9.63 -5.23
C ILE A 54 -16.41 -8.19 -5.58
N TYR A 55 -17.23 -7.53 -6.40
CA TYR A 55 -17.05 -6.14 -6.78
C TYR A 55 -18.01 -5.23 -6.02
N GLY A 56 -17.59 -3.99 -5.79
CA GLY A 56 -18.35 -3.01 -5.03
C GLY A 56 -18.86 -1.86 -5.90
N SER A 57 -19.95 -1.22 -5.44
CA SER A 57 -20.53 -0.02 -6.08
C SER A 57 -19.89 1.29 -5.60
N GLY A 58 -18.93 1.21 -4.68
CA GLY A 58 -18.23 2.36 -4.13
C GLY A 58 -17.09 1.97 -3.19
N VAL A 59 -16.25 2.95 -2.87
CA VAL A 59 -15.06 2.77 -2.00
C VAL A 59 -15.42 2.16 -0.64
N ILE A 60 -16.43 2.70 0.04
CA ILE A 60 -16.84 2.20 1.37
C ILE A 60 -17.34 0.76 1.27
N ASN A 61 -18.13 0.45 0.24
CA ASN A 61 -18.70 -0.87 0.04
C ASN A 61 -17.61 -1.92 -0.23
N ILE A 62 -16.64 -1.64 -1.10
CA ILE A 62 -15.56 -2.60 -1.39
C ILE A 62 -14.62 -2.80 -0.19
N ILE A 63 -14.42 -1.77 0.64
CA ILE A 63 -13.67 -1.91 1.90
C ILE A 63 -14.41 -2.82 2.87
N ASN A 64 -15.73 -2.71 2.98
CA ASN A 64 -16.52 -3.58 3.87
C ASN A 64 -16.48 -5.04 3.40
N ILE A 65 -16.59 -5.28 2.09
CA ILE A 65 -16.41 -6.62 1.48
C ILE A 65 -15.03 -7.19 1.83
N ALA A 66 -13.97 -6.39 1.68
CA ALA A 66 -12.61 -6.82 2.00
C ALA A 66 -12.44 -7.15 3.49
N LYS A 67 -13.04 -6.36 4.39
CA LYS A 67 -13.02 -6.64 5.84
C LYS A 67 -13.74 -7.94 6.17
N GLU A 68 -14.93 -8.16 5.62
CA GLU A 68 -15.68 -9.40 5.81
C GLU A 68 -14.88 -10.63 5.32
N HIS A 69 -14.24 -10.52 4.16
CA HIS A 69 -13.37 -11.57 3.65
C HIS A 69 -12.19 -11.86 4.59
N ILE A 70 -11.52 -10.81 5.11
CA ILE A 70 -10.42 -10.96 6.07
C ILE A 70 -10.92 -11.62 7.35
N ASP A 71 -12.10 -11.25 7.85
CA ASP A 71 -12.69 -11.81 9.07
C ASP A 71 -12.97 -13.32 8.95
N GLN A 72 -13.38 -13.77 7.77
CA GLN A 72 -13.72 -15.17 7.51
C GLN A 72 -12.49 -16.04 7.18
N ASN A 73 -11.42 -15.46 6.64
CA ASN A 73 -10.33 -16.24 6.01
C ASN A 73 -8.92 -15.96 6.57
N SER A 74 -8.75 -14.98 7.47
CA SER A 74 -7.43 -14.66 8.02
C SER A 74 -7.08 -15.58 9.19
N GLU A 75 -6.02 -16.36 9.03
CA GLU A 75 -5.55 -17.30 10.05
C GLU A 75 -4.51 -16.70 11.02
N PHE A 76 -3.91 -15.54 10.70
CA PHE A 76 -2.85 -14.97 11.54
C PHE A 76 -3.37 -13.89 12.51
N VAL A 77 -2.75 -13.87 13.70
CA VAL A 77 -2.97 -12.85 14.73
C VAL A 77 -1.99 -11.71 14.50
N HIS A 78 -2.50 -10.55 14.08
CA HIS A 78 -1.72 -9.33 13.89
C HIS A 78 -1.14 -8.83 15.23
N ARG A 79 0.09 -8.29 15.19
CA ARG A 79 0.79 -7.83 16.40
C ARG A 79 0.75 -6.31 16.59
N GLY A 80 0.12 -5.58 15.67
CA GLY A 80 0.01 -4.12 15.70
C GLY A 80 -0.57 -3.58 14.40
N ASP A 81 -0.35 -2.28 14.16
CA ASP A 81 -0.68 -1.63 12.89
C ASP A 81 0.60 -1.30 12.14
N SER A 82 1.09 -2.28 11.37
CA SER A 82 2.28 -2.14 10.51
C SER A 82 2.10 -1.09 9.39
N PHE A 83 0.88 -0.60 9.17
CA PHE A 83 0.55 0.40 8.16
C PHE A 83 0.23 1.78 8.77
N LYS A 84 0.53 1.97 10.06
CA LYS A 84 0.34 3.24 10.76
C LYS A 84 1.14 4.38 10.13
N SER A 85 2.41 4.14 9.83
CA SER A 85 3.33 5.09 9.19
C SER A 85 3.26 5.00 7.66
N ARG A 86 2.04 5.11 7.10
CA ARG A 86 1.83 5.19 5.65
C ARG A 86 1.63 6.63 5.19
N TYR A 87 2.21 6.94 4.06
CA TYR A 87 2.21 8.27 3.44
C TYR A 87 1.86 8.15 1.97
N ILE A 88 1.21 9.18 1.45
CA ILE A 88 0.88 9.28 0.03
C ILE A 88 1.60 10.49 -0.52
N TYR A 89 2.41 10.29 -1.56
CA TYR A 89 3.12 11.37 -2.23
C TYR A 89 3.03 11.20 -3.74
N ARG A 90 2.45 12.19 -4.45
CA ARG A 90 2.21 12.12 -5.90
C ARG A 90 1.60 10.77 -6.33
N ASN A 91 0.54 10.35 -5.64
CA ASN A 91 -0.16 9.07 -5.87
C ASN A 91 0.65 7.78 -5.60
N ASN A 92 1.87 7.88 -5.06
CA ASN A 92 2.64 6.72 -4.62
C ASN A 92 2.34 6.45 -3.14
N LEU A 93 2.36 5.17 -2.76
CA LEU A 93 2.26 4.76 -1.37
C LEU A 93 3.68 4.52 -0.83
N ILE A 94 3.98 5.19 0.28
CA ILE A 94 5.20 5.01 1.06
C ILE A 94 4.79 4.44 2.41
N ILE A 95 5.39 3.33 2.83
CA ILE A 95 5.18 2.78 4.17
C ILE A 95 6.53 2.76 4.87
N ILE A 96 6.64 3.41 6.02
CA ILE A 96 7.86 3.42 6.83
C ILE A 96 7.72 2.38 7.93
N PHE A 97 8.77 1.58 8.07
CA PHE A 97 8.90 0.58 9.12
C PHE A 97 10.05 0.93 10.04
N GLN A 98 9.93 0.53 11.30
CA GLN A 98 10.97 0.63 12.29
C GLN A 98 11.33 -0.77 12.80
N GLU A 99 12.62 -1.10 12.76
CA GLU A 99 13.18 -2.29 13.37
C GLU A 99 14.38 -1.89 14.24
N GLY A 100 14.22 -2.03 15.55
CA GLY A 100 15.19 -1.50 16.51
C GLY A 100 15.37 0.02 16.39
N ASP A 101 16.62 0.45 16.17
CA ASP A 101 17.01 1.86 15.97
C ASP A 101 17.07 2.26 14.48
N LYS A 102 16.62 1.39 13.57
CA LYS A 102 16.68 1.61 12.12
C LYS A 102 15.28 1.80 11.55
N TYR A 103 15.23 2.66 10.54
CA TYR A 103 14.06 2.90 9.72
C TYR A 103 14.34 2.48 8.29
N PHE A 104 13.35 1.88 7.65
CA PHE A 104 13.35 1.55 6.23
C PHE A 104 11.96 1.79 5.66
N TYR A 105 11.80 1.67 4.35
CA TYR A 105 10.54 1.99 3.71
C TYR A 105 10.25 1.05 2.55
N ASP A 106 8.96 0.84 2.32
CA ASP A 106 8.46 0.36 1.05
C ASP A 106 7.95 1.53 0.22
N HIS A 107 8.04 1.39 -1.10
CA HIS A 107 7.52 2.36 -2.06
C HIS A 107 6.76 1.61 -3.16
N TYR A 108 5.46 1.86 -3.23
CA TYR A 108 4.56 1.30 -4.23
C TYR A 108 4.09 2.37 -5.22
N PRO A 109 4.34 2.19 -6.54
CA PRO A 109 3.84 3.08 -7.58
C PRO A 109 2.30 3.09 -7.65
N PRO A 110 1.69 4.09 -8.30
CA PRO A 110 0.23 4.23 -8.37
C PRO A 110 -0.51 3.06 -9.05
N GLU A 111 0.14 2.29 -9.90
CA GLU A 111 -0.52 1.27 -10.73
C GLU A 111 -0.27 -0.16 -10.24
N LEU A 112 0.75 -0.39 -9.41
CA LEU A 112 1.25 -1.73 -9.08
C LEU A 112 1.65 -1.82 -7.60
N LEU A 113 1.28 -2.92 -6.96
CA LEU A 113 1.82 -3.31 -5.65
C LEU A 113 3.18 -4.00 -5.78
N ASN A 114 4.09 -3.39 -6.54
CA ASN A 114 5.49 -3.81 -6.59
C ASN A 114 6.34 -2.81 -5.80
N ASN A 115 7.09 -3.31 -4.81
CA ASN A 115 7.96 -2.45 -4.02
C ASN A 115 9.18 -2.05 -4.87
N ILE A 116 9.38 -0.75 -5.06
CA ILE A 116 10.50 -0.17 -5.81
C ILE A 116 11.46 0.62 -4.91
N ALA A 117 11.36 0.44 -3.58
CA ALA A 117 12.24 1.10 -2.63
C ALA A 117 13.70 0.72 -2.88
N ALA A 118 14.59 1.70 -2.77
CA ALA A 118 16.02 1.44 -2.75
C ALA A 118 16.39 0.85 -1.38
N PRO A 119 17.29 -0.14 -1.31
CA PRO A 119 17.71 -0.74 -0.05
C PRO A 119 18.52 0.29 0.76
N LYS A 120 17.86 0.98 1.69
CA LYS A 120 18.47 2.01 2.53
C LYS A 120 17.88 2.02 3.93
N LEU A 121 18.77 2.13 4.92
CA LEU A 121 18.42 2.30 6.33
C LEU A 121 18.63 3.76 6.74
N PHE A 122 17.76 4.23 7.63
CA PHE A 122 17.76 5.59 8.18
C PHE A 122 17.76 5.54 9.70
N LYS A 123 18.20 6.63 10.35
CA LYS A 123 18.21 6.76 11.81
C LYS A 123 16.91 7.31 12.38
N SER A 124 16.06 7.88 11.52
CA SER A 124 14.74 8.39 11.91
C SER A 124 13.76 8.34 10.74
N GLU A 125 12.47 8.30 11.06
CA GLU A 125 11.37 8.47 10.10
C GLU A 125 11.49 9.79 9.33
N TYR A 126 11.88 10.87 10.01
CA TYR A 126 12.09 12.19 9.39
C TYR A 126 13.19 12.16 8.31
N GLU A 127 14.33 11.54 8.60
CA GLU A 127 15.43 11.37 7.64
C GLU A 127 14.98 10.56 6.42
N CYS A 128 14.24 9.47 6.65
CA CYS A 128 13.68 8.63 5.60
C CYS A 128 12.75 9.44 4.67
N LEU A 129 11.77 10.15 5.23
CA LEU A 129 10.82 10.96 4.47
C LEU A 129 11.51 12.05 3.64
N ASN A 130 12.52 12.73 4.21
CA ASN A 130 13.26 13.76 3.49
C ASN A 130 14.03 13.19 2.30
N TRP A 131 14.68 12.05 2.46
CA TRP A 131 15.38 11.39 1.38
C TRP A 131 14.43 10.96 0.26
N ILE A 132 13.25 10.42 0.61
CA ILE A 132 12.21 10.04 -0.36
C ILE A 132 11.73 11.27 -1.14
N LYS A 133 11.38 12.36 -0.44
CA LYS A 133 10.96 13.62 -1.07
C LYS A 133 12.01 14.17 -2.03
N GLN A 134 13.29 14.18 -1.63
CA GLN A 134 14.39 14.61 -2.50
C GLN A 134 14.51 13.75 -3.76
N GLY A 135 14.27 12.43 -3.65
CA GLY A 135 14.19 11.51 -4.79
C GLY A 135 13.09 11.90 -5.77
N PHE A 136 11.87 12.16 -5.29
CA PHE A 136 10.76 12.59 -6.13
C PHE A 136 10.92 14.00 -6.74
N ASP A 137 11.60 14.90 -6.03
CA ASP A 137 11.84 16.27 -6.48
C ASP A 137 13.03 16.38 -7.44
N GLY A 138 13.63 15.25 -7.84
CA GLY A 138 14.67 15.18 -8.87
C GLY A 138 16.06 15.63 -8.43
N ARG A 139 16.30 15.81 -7.12
CA ARG A 139 17.60 16.29 -6.62
C ARG A 139 18.72 15.23 -6.61
N HIS A 140 18.46 14.01 -7.10
CA HIS A 140 19.47 12.95 -7.22
C HIS A 140 19.78 12.46 -8.64
N LEU A 141 19.20 13.06 -9.70
CA LEU A 141 19.49 12.66 -11.09
C LEU A 141 20.52 13.55 -11.83
N ARG A 142 21.25 14.45 -11.14
CA ARG A 142 22.27 15.32 -11.76
C ARG A 142 23.63 15.39 -11.05
N GLN A 143 24.06 14.33 -10.37
CA GLN A 143 25.43 14.28 -9.81
C GLN A 143 26.27 13.06 -10.22
N ARG A 144 25.86 12.31 -11.25
CA ARG A 144 26.73 11.35 -11.94
C ARG A 144 26.49 11.38 -13.45
N ALA A 145 26.81 12.52 -14.04
CA ALA A 145 27.27 12.60 -15.41
C ALA A 145 28.43 13.60 -15.37
N ILE A 146 29.63 13.07 -15.12
CA ILE A 146 30.90 13.73 -15.41
C ILE A 146 31.27 13.27 -16.81
#